data_AF-A0A4W5PM56-F1
#
_entry.id   AF-A0A4W5PM56-F1
#
_cell.length_a   1.000
_cell.length_b   1.000
_cell.length_c   1.000
_cell.angle_alpha   90.00
_cell.angle_beta   90.00
_cell.angle_gamma   90.00
#
_symmetry.space_group_name_H-M   'P 1'
#
loop_
_entity.id
_entity.type
_entity.pdbx_description
1 polymer ?
#
loop_
_entity_poly.entity_id
_entity_poly.type
_entity_poly.pdbx_seq_one_letter_code
_entity_poly.pdbx_strand_id
1 'polypeptide(L)'
;MARLADYLIVVGLDQDKTGAGEGCGKIIQRFPKKDWEGTVFPQGVEMFCQPGGWRLSRERKAPTFFTVVLTDIDSDRHYCSCLTFYEAEVNLQVRWPVVLLNPNPTPLHAYLSVI
;
A
#
# COMPACT_ATOMS: atom_id res chain seq x y z
N MET A 1 -15.33 16.23 -18.11
CA MET A 1 -13.89 16.45 -18.37
C MET A 1 -13.22 15.09 -18.43
N ALA A 2 -12.36 14.81 -19.41
CA ALA A 2 -11.68 13.52 -19.49
C ALA A 2 -10.44 13.54 -18.58
N ARG A 3 -10.32 12.56 -17.69
CA ARG A 3 -9.15 12.34 -16.82
C ARG A 3 -8.70 10.89 -16.92
N LEU A 4 -7.39 10.66 -16.83
CA LEU A 4 -6.80 9.32 -16.95
C LEU A 4 -7.11 8.43 -15.73
N ALA A 5 -7.09 9.03 -14.54
CA ALA A 5 -7.46 8.40 -13.28
C ALA A 5 -8.11 9.44 -12.37
N ASP A 6 -9.02 9.00 -11.51
CA ASP A 6 -9.69 9.87 -10.53
C ASP A 6 -8.74 10.23 -9.39
N TYR A 7 -8.00 9.24 -8.89
CA TYR A 7 -7.05 9.38 -7.81
C TYR A 7 -5.81 8.57 -8.08
N LEU A 8 -4.66 9.12 -7.71
CA LEU A 8 -3.45 8.34 -7.50
C LEU A 8 -3.15 8.25 -6.01
N ILE A 9 -2.97 7.04 -5.49
CA ILE A 9 -2.68 6.87 -4.06
C ILE A 9 -1.47 5.98 -3.83
N VAL A 10 -0.84 6.23 -2.69
CA VAL A 10 0.27 5.46 -2.17
C VAL A 10 -0.20 4.87 -0.85
N VAL A 11 -0.30 3.55 -0.78
CA VAL A 11 -0.75 2.83 0.42
C VAL A 11 0.39 2.02 0.99
N GLY A 12 0.62 2.16 2.30
CA GLY A 12 1.64 1.46 3.09
C GLY A 12 1.05 0.53 4.14
N LEU A 13 1.89 -0.32 4.74
CA LEU A 13 1.53 -1.08 5.93
C LEU A 13 1.44 -0.14 7.14
N ASP A 14 0.35 -0.22 7.91
CA ASP A 14 0.19 0.49 9.17
C ASP A 14 0.86 -0.28 10.32
N GLN A 15 2.09 0.12 10.66
CA GLN A 15 2.87 -0.55 11.71
C GLN A 15 2.21 -0.47 13.09
N ASP A 16 1.51 0.63 13.39
CA ASP A 16 0.86 0.85 14.69
C ASP A 16 -0.26 -0.16 14.97
N LYS A 17 -0.86 -0.70 13.90
CA LYS A 17 -1.97 -1.66 13.98
C LYS A 17 -1.55 -3.11 13.75
N THR A 18 -0.27 -3.37 13.51
CA THR A 18 0.27 -4.71 13.19
C THR A 18 0.34 -5.65 14.40
N GLY A 19 0.12 -5.16 15.63
CA GLY A 19 0.21 -5.95 16.87
C GLY A 19 -0.83 -7.08 17.02
N ALA A 20 -1.85 -7.16 16.16
CA ALA A 20 -2.97 -8.10 16.27
C ALA A 20 -2.92 -9.32 15.32
N GLY A 21 -1.83 -9.51 14.56
CA GLY A 21 -1.63 -10.68 13.70
C GLY A 21 -2.07 -10.53 12.24
N GLU A 22 -2.92 -9.54 11.93
CA GLU A 22 -3.23 -9.10 10.57
C GLU A 22 -2.98 -7.60 10.49
N GLY A 23 -2.06 -7.16 9.63
CA GLY A 23 -1.79 -5.74 9.45
C GLY A 23 -2.95 -5.08 8.70
N CYS A 24 -2.97 -3.75 8.67
CA CYS A 24 -3.87 -3.02 7.79
C CYS A 24 -3.09 -2.08 6.89
N GLY A 25 -3.68 -1.77 5.74
CA GLY A 25 -3.17 -0.71 4.87
C GLY A 25 -3.45 0.66 5.47
N LYS A 26 -2.62 1.64 5.09
CA LYS A 26 -2.79 3.05 5.41
C LYS A 26 -2.41 3.89 4.22
N ILE A 27 -3.25 4.86 3.89
CA ILE A 27 -2.94 5.83 2.84
C ILE A 27 -1.80 6.74 3.34
N ILE A 28 -0.64 6.63 2.70
CA ILE A 28 0.53 7.49 2.96
C ILE A 28 0.35 8.82 2.21
N GLN A 29 -0.06 8.72 0.95
CA GLN A 29 -0.17 9.87 0.07
C GLN A 29 -1.32 9.67 -0.90
N ARG A 30 -1.97 10.78 -1.28
CA ARG A 30 -2.98 10.79 -2.32
C ARG A 30 -2.86 12.04 -3.18
N PHE A 31 -3.25 11.88 -4.44
CA PHE A 31 -3.40 12.94 -5.42
C PHE A 31 -4.72 12.77 -6.17
N PRO A 32 -5.49 13.86 -6.35
CA PRO A 32 -5.34 15.15 -5.69
C PRO A 32 -5.54 15.06 -4.17
N LYS A 33 -5.03 16.07 -3.44
CA LYS A 33 -5.21 16.19 -1.98
C LYS A 33 -6.63 16.59 -1.57
N LYS A 34 -7.35 17.26 -2.46
CA LYS A 34 -8.75 17.64 -2.31
C LYS A 34 -9.56 16.83 -3.31
N ASP A 35 -10.76 16.45 -2.92
CA ASP A 35 -11.64 15.67 -3.75
C ASP A 35 -12.16 16.48 -4.94
N TRP A 36 -12.48 15.77 -6.02
CA TRP A 36 -13.07 16.39 -7.19
C TRP A 36 -14.53 16.75 -6.93
N GLU A 37 -15.04 17.77 -7.61
CA GLU A 37 -16.46 18.06 -7.58
C GLU A 37 -17.23 16.89 -8.22
N GLY A 38 -18.18 16.31 -7.48
CA GLY A 38 -18.97 15.16 -7.92
C GLY A 38 -18.26 13.79 -7.88
N THR A 39 -17.02 13.71 -7.39
CA THR A 39 -16.35 12.41 -7.14
C THR A 39 -15.69 12.44 -5.78
N VAL A 40 -16.18 11.61 -4.86
CA VAL A 40 -15.62 11.48 -3.51
C VAL A 40 -14.46 10.49 -3.52
N PHE A 41 -13.52 10.66 -2.60
CA PHE A 41 -12.46 9.69 -2.41
C PHE A 41 -13.01 8.35 -1.91
N PRO A 42 -12.69 7.20 -2.55
CA PRO A 42 -13.19 5.90 -2.13
C PRO A 42 -12.63 5.51 -0.76
N GLN A 43 -13.50 5.38 0.24
CA GLN A 43 -13.10 4.98 1.59
C GLN A 43 -12.74 3.49 1.63
N GLY A 44 -11.67 3.13 2.34
CA GLY A 44 -11.27 1.74 2.55
C GLY A 44 -10.59 1.07 1.35
N VAL A 45 -10.24 1.84 0.31
CA VAL A 45 -9.58 1.35 -0.91
C VAL A 45 -8.24 0.64 -0.59
N GLU A 46 -7.58 0.98 0.51
CA GLU A 46 -6.38 0.34 1.02
C GLU A 46 -6.56 -1.16 1.33
N MET A 47 -7.78 -1.61 1.63
CA MET A 47 -8.06 -3.02 1.91
C MET A 47 -7.95 -3.88 0.65
N PHE A 48 -8.20 -3.29 -0.52
CA PHE A 48 -8.17 -3.98 -1.82
C PHE A 48 -6.80 -3.91 -2.51
N CYS A 49 -5.92 -3.04 -2.02
CA CYS A 49 -4.56 -2.89 -2.50
C CYS A 49 -3.67 -4.10 -2.21
N GLN A 50 -4.08 -5.00 -1.31
CA GLN A 50 -3.35 -6.23 -1.02
C GLN A 50 -4.30 -7.42 -0.75
N PRO A 51 -4.69 -8.18 -1.79
CA PRO A 51 -5.60 -9.32 -1.63
C PRO A 51 -5.00 -10.45 -0.79
N GLY A 52 -3.66 -10.54 -0.71
CA GLY A 52 -2.95 -11.50 0.14
C GLY A 52 -2.82 -11.11 1.61
N GLY A 53 -3.49 -10.03 2.02
CA GLY A 53 -3.41 -9.44 3.36
C GLY A 53 -2.15 -8.61 3.58
N TRP A 54 -2.26 -7.63 4.46
CA TRP A 54 -1.17 -6.76 4.87
C TRP A 54 -0.32 -7.45 5.95
N ARG A 55 0.86 -7.97 5.59
CA ARG A 55 1.71 -8.75 6.53
C ARG A 55 3.18 -8.65 6.21
N LEU A 56 4.02 -8.42 7.20
CA LEU A 56 5.46 -8.39 6.97
C LEU A 56 5.97 -9.73 6.45
N SER A 57 6.76 -9.69 5.38
CA SER A 57 7.38 -10.86 4.77
C SER A 57 8.89 -10.79 4.96
N ARG A 58 9.49 -11.88 5.43
CA ARG A 58 10.97 -12.04 5.49
C ARG A 58 11.54 -12.48 4.14
N GLU A 59 10.69 -13.02 3.26
CA GLU A 59 11.08 -13.41 1.91
C GLU A 59 10.98 -12.22 0.96
N ARG A 60 11.95 -12.13 0.05
CA ARG A 60 11.92 -11.20 -1.07
C ARG A 60 10.91 -11.70 -2.10
N LYS A 61 9.89 -10.89 -2.33
CA LYS A 61 8.85 -11.16 -3.32
C LYS A 61 9.02 -10.23 -4.52
N ALA A 62 8.73 -10.75 -5.70
CA ALA A 62 8.67 -9.93 -6.90
C ALA A 62 7.51 -8.92 -6.80
N PRO A 63 7.62 -7.74 -7.42
CA PRO A 63 6.49 -6.83 -7.57
C PRO A 63 5.34 -7.51 -8.30
N THR A 64 4.11 -7.18 -7.93
CA THR A 64 2.90 -7.72 -8.54
C THR A 64 2.01 -6.58 -9.00
N PHE A 65 1.44 -6.73 -10.20
CA PHE A 65 0.46 -5.81 -10.75
C PHE A 65 -0.86 -6.54 -10.95
N PHE A 66 -1.95 -5.95 -10.50
CA PHE A 66 -3.29 -6.49 -10.68
C PHE A 66 -4.33 -5.37 -10.71
N THR A 67 -5.51 -5.67 -11.24
CA THR A 67 -6.63 -4.73 -11.26
C THR A 67 -7.78 -5.29 -10.43
N VAL A 68 -8.35 -4.45 -9.56
CA VAL A 68 -9.56 -4.74 -8.79
C VAL A 68 -10.69 -3.89 -9.33
N VAL A 69 -11.91 -4.42 -9.31
CA VAL A 69 -13.13 -3.67 -9.66
C VAL A 69 -13.98 -3.53 -8.41
N LEU A 70 -14.16 -2.30 -7.94
CA LEU A 70 -15.03 -1.98 -6.81
C LEU A 70 -16.37 -1.53 -7.39
N THR A 71 -17.44 -2.19 -6.96
CA THR A 71 -18.81 -1.82 -7.37
C THR A 71 -19.48 -1.13 -6.19
N ASP A 72 -20.04 0.05 -6.43
CA ASP A 72 -20.74 0.80 -5.39
C ASP A 72 -22.23 0.40 -5.28
N ILE A 73 -22.97 1.10 -4.41
CA ILE A 73 -24.40 0.86 -4.18
C ILE A 73 -25.27 1.25 -5.38
N ASP A 74 -24.81 2.19 -6.20
CA ASP A 74 -25.49 2.68 -7.40
C ASP A 74 -25.12 1.84 -8.64
N SER A 75 -24.36 0.75 -8.45
CA SER A 75 -23.85 -0.16 -9.48
C SER A 75 -22.77 0.43 -10.39
N ASP A 76 -22.19 1.56 -10.02
CA ASP A 76 -21.04 2.11 -10.71
C ASP A 76 -19.78 1.29 -10.43
N ARG A 77 -18.90 1.21 -11.43
CA ARG A 77 -17.69 0.39 -11.40
C ARG A 77 -16.45 1.27 -11.34
N HIS A 78 -15.70 1.16 -10.27
CA HIS A 78 -14.40 1.79 -10.09
C HIS A 78 -13.28 0.79 -10.36
N TYR A 79 -12.42 1.10 -11.33
CA TYR A 79 -11.27 0.28 -11.67
C TYR A 79 -10.04 0.76 -10.92
N CYS A 80 -9.43 -0.13 -10.13
CA CYS A 80 -8.26 0.16 -9.32
C CYS A 80 -7.10 -0.69 -9.83
N SER A 81 -6.09 -0.07 -10.45
CA SER A 81 -4.89 -0.76 -10.90
C SER A 81 -3.82 -0.69 -9.82
N CYS A 82 -3.56 -1.79 -9.13
CA CYS A 82 -2.64 -1.84 -8.01
C CYS A 82 -1.27 -2.36 -8.46
N LEU A 83 -0.24 -1.53 -8.37
CA LEU A 83 1.15 -1.98 -8.43
C LEU A 83 1.69 -2.14 -7.02
N THR A 84 1.93 -3.37 -6.59
CA THR A 84 2.50 -3.69 -5.28
C THR A 84 3.98 -4.01 -5.38
N PHE A 85 4.79 -3.38 -4.53
CA PHE A 85 6.18 -3.76 -4.33
C PHE A 85 6.55 -3.83 -2.85
N TYR A 86 7.75 -4.36 -2.60
CA TYR A 86 8.26 -4.75 -1.29
C TYR A 86 9.53 -3.95 -1.01
N GLU A 87 9.51 -3.07 0.01
CA GLU A 87 10.65 -2.24 0.40
C GLU A 87 11.22 -2.66 1.75
N ALA A 88 12.54 -2.86 1.87
CA ALA A 88 13.15 -3.26 3.13
C ALA A 88 12.99 -2.17 4.20
N GLU A 89 12.47 -2.53 5.38
CA GLU A 89 12.51 -1.67 6.55
C GLU A 89 13.97 -1.44 6.95
N VAL A 90 14.53 -0.31 6.55
CA VAL A 90 15.81 0.16 7.06
C VAL A 90 15.55 0.66 8.47
N ASN A 91 15.81 -0.17 9.46
CA ASN A 91 15.76 0.24 10.86
C ASN A 91 16.88 1.26 11.13
N LEU A 92 16.59 2.55 10.88
CA LEU A 92 17.53 3.67 11.09
C LEU A 92 17.88 3.89 12.56
N GLN A 93 17.28 3.17 13.52
CA GLN A 93 17.67 3.21 14.93
C GLN A 93 18.97 2.44 15.22
N VAL A 94 19.45 1.60 14.30
CA VAL A 94 20.71 0.88 14.48
C VAL A 94 21.84 1.69 13.86
N ARG A 95 22.54 2.43 14.74
CA ARG A 95 23.83 3.12 14.54
C ARG A 95 24.64 2.47 13.42
N TRP A 96 25.04 3.29 12.44
CA TRP A 96 25.71 2.95 11.17
C TRP A 96 26.90 1.95 11.20
N PRO A 97 27.56 1.60 12.32
CA PRO A 97 28.54 0.50 12.30
C PRO A 97 27.95 -0.92 12.35
N VAL A 98 26.68 -1.12 12.76
CA VAL A 98 26.17 -2.47 13.09
C VAL A 98 25.37 -3.13 11.95
N VAL A 99 24.86 -2.35 10.99
CA VAL A 99 24.09 -2.89 9.85
C VAL A 99 24.95 -3.79 8.94
N LEU A 100 26.27 -3.58 8.87
CA LEU A 100 27.19 -4.43 8.10
C LEU A 100 27.63 -5.70 8.84
N LEU A 101 27.38 -5.81 10.15
CA LEU A 101 27.78 -6.97 10.96
C LEU A 101 26.66 -8.00 11.14
N ASN A 102 25.44 -7.72 10.68
CA ASN A 102 24.36 -8.68 10.70
C ASN A 102 24.26 -9.34 9.32
N PRO A 103 24.69 -10.61 9.14
CA PRO A 103 24.65 -11.30 7.85
C PRO A 103 23.22 -11.61 7.37
N ASN A 104 22.21 -11.26 8.17
CA ASN A 104 20.81 -11.41 7.82
C ASN A 104 20.03 -10.15 8.22
N PRO A 105 20.13 -9.04 7.46
CA PRO A 105 19.22 -7.92 7.66
C PRO A 105 17.84 -8.42 7.26
N THR A 106 16.99 -8.80 8.21
CA THR A 106 15.62 -9.23 7.90
C THR A 106 14.90 -8.05 7.29
N PRO A 107 14.69 -8.01 5.96
CA PRO A 107 14.05 -6.88 5.35
C PRO A 107 12.56 -7.07 5.61
N LEU A 108 12.02 -6.32 6.57
CA LEU A 108 10.58 -6.27 6.75
C LEU A 108 10.04 -5.49 5.56
N HIS A 109 9.49 -6.21 4.59
CA HIS A 109 9.08 -5.58 3.35
C HIS A 109 7.79 -4.77 3.54
N ALA A 110 7.87 -3.44 3.45
CA ALA A 110 6.73 -2.54 3.39
C ALA A 110 6.07 -2.67 2.01
N TYR A 111 4.75 -2.80 2.01
CA TYR A 111 3.96 -2.88 0.79
C TYR A 111 3.65 -1.46 0.35
N LEU A 112 4.08 -1.08 -0.85
CA LEU A 112 3.57 0.12 -1.49
C LEU A 112 2.64 -0.28 -2.60
N SER A 113 1.39 0.16 -2.54
CA SER A 113 0.45 0.03 -3.66
C SER A 113 0.20 1.39 -4.28
N VAL A 114 0.54 1.53 -5.57
CA VAL A 114 0.16 2.68 -6.39
C VAL A 114 -1.11 2.31 -7.15
N ILE A 115 -2.16 3.09 -6.94
CA ILE A 115 -3.35 3.16 -7.80
C ILE A 115 -3.24 4.42 -8.65
#